data_AF-A0A4U1M3T3-F1
#
_entry.id   AF-A0A4U1M3T3-F1
#
_cell.length_a   1.000
_cell.length_b   1.000
_cell.length_c   1.000
_cell.angle_alpha   90.00
_cell.angle_beta   90.00
_cell.angle_gamma   90.00
#
_symmetry.space_group_name_H-M   'P 1'
#
loop_
_entity.id
_entity.type
_entity.pdbx_description
1 polymer ?
#
loop_
_entity_poly.entity_id
_entity_poly.type
_entity_poly.pdbx_seq_one_letter_code
_entity_poly.pdbx_strand_id
1 'polypeptide(L)'
;MTELILEILVNFGLIREDYKHHKKISKKEKADGKKRPFQRYFLQPSSIMVISVLVIGIISSFLFFSYQRISIFPKKTKKEIMEITERMENWKEEYGTYPTDLNELIGNNPMQQEWKTDSWNRPYQYAVTEDGKGYLIVSAGSDGKFETEDDIKKSNYVLE
;
A
#
# COMPACT_ATOMS: atom_id res chain seq x y z
N MET A 1 -25.46 12.06 -25.95
CA MET A 1 -25.77 13.47 -26.32
C MET A 1 -25.93 14.36 -25.10
N THR A 2 -26.64 13.94 -24.05
CA THR A 2 -26.86 14.71 -22.82
C THR A 2 -25.57 15.00 -22.03
N GLU A 3 -24.67 14.02 -21.89
CA GLU A 3 -23.37 14.19 -21.22
C GLU A 3 -22.51 15.26 -21.88
N LEU A 4 -22.43 15.24 -23.21
CA LEU A 4 -21.64 16.19 -24.00
C LEU A 4 -22.17 17.62 -23.86
N ILE A 5 -23.50 17.78 -23.80
CA ILE A 5 -24.13 19.09 -23.56
C ILE A 5 -23.81 19.60 -22.14
N LEU A 6 -23.87 18.73 -21.14
CA LEU A 6 -23.55 19.07 -19.75
C LEU A 6 -22.08 19.47 -19.59
N GLU A 7 -21.16 18.71 -20.19
CA GLU A 7 -19.72 19.01 -20.15
C GLU A 7 -19.41 20.39 -20.75
N ILE A 8 -20.01 20.72 -21.89
CA ILE A 8 -19.87 22.04 -22.51
C ILE A 8 -20.39 23.15 -21.59
N LEU A 9 -21.56 22.96 -20.97
CA LEU A 9 -22.14 23.94 -20.06
C LEU A 9 -21.28 24.16 -18.81
N VAL A 10 -20.72 23.09 -18.22
CA VAL A 10 -19.83 23.16 -17.07
C VAL A 10 -18.54 23.91 -17.44
N ASN A 11 -17.91 23.53 -18.55
CA ASN A 11 -16.68 24.17 -19.01
C ASN A 11 -16.90 25.66 -19.29
N PHE A 12 -18.00 26.01 -19.97
CA PHE A 12 -18.34 27.41 -20.22
C PHE A 12 -18.60 28.20 -18.93
N GLY A 13 -19.28 27.59 -17.96
CA GLY A 13 -19.50 28.16 -16.63
C GLY A 13 -18.19 28.46 -15.90
N LEU A 14 -17.24 27.52 -15.91
CA LEU A 14 -15.93 27.68 -15.28
C LEU A 14 -15.10 28.79 -15.95
N ILE A 15 -15.05 28.82 -17.28
CA ILE A 15 -14.33 29.87 -18.04
C ILE A 15 -14.87 31.26 -17.69
N ARG A 16 -16.19 31.40 -17.55
CA ARG A 16 -16.82 32.67 -17.16
C ARG A 16 -16.39 33.12 -15.76
N GLU A 17 -16.33 32.21 -14.81
CA GLU A 17 -15.93 32.52 -13.44
C GLU A 17 -14.42 32.81 -13.33
N ASP A 18 -13.57 32.09 -14.06
CA ASP A 18 -12.14 32.36 -14.17
C ASP A 18 -11.89 33.76 -14.76
N TYR A 19 -12.63 34.14 -15.80
CA TYR A 19 -12.56 35.48 -16.37
C TYR A 19 -12.95 36.57 -15.36
N LYS A 20 -14.06 36.38 -14.63
CA LYS A 20 -14.48 37.31 -13.57
C LYS A 20 -13.43 37.41 -12.47
N HIS A 21 -12.83 36.30 -12.07
CA HIS A 21 -11.77 36.23 -11.07
C HIS A 21 -10.54 37.03 -11.52
N HIS A 22 -10.02 36.78 -12.73
CA HIS A 22 -8.91 37.54 -13.29
C HIS A 22 -9.19 39.04 -13.35
N LYS A 23 -10.41 39.45 -13.74
CA LYS A 23 -10.80 40.86 -13.77
C LYS A 23 -10.80 41.48 -12.36
N LYS A 24 -11.27 40.77 -11.34
CA LYS A 24 -11.24 41.23 -9.95
C LYS A 24 -9.80 41.38 -9.44
N ILE A 25 -8.93 40.42 -9.71
CA ILE A 25 -7.53 40.48 -9.28
C ILE A 25 -6.79 41.61 -9.99
N SER A 26 -6.96 41.78 -11.30
CA SER A 26 -6.34 42.88 -12.04
C SER A 26 -6.76 44.26 -11.51
N LYS A 27 -8.02 44.43 -11.09
CA LYS A 27 -8.46 45.68 -10.45
C LYS A 27 -7.74 45.94 -9.12
N LYS A 28 -7.53 44.92 -8.30
CA LYS A 28 -6.77 45.02 -7.05
C LYS A 28 -5.29 45.34 -7.32
N GLU A 29 -4.66 44.62 -8.26
CA GLU A 29 -3.26 44.88 -8.64
C GLU A 29 -3.05 46.31 -9.13
N LYS A 30 -4.02 46.88 -9.86
CA LYS A 30 -4.00 48.28 -10.31
C LYS A 30 -4.19 49.29 -9.18
N ALA A 31 -5.02 48.97 -8.18
CA ALA A 31 -5.27 49.84 -7.03
C ALA A 31 -4.07 49.87 -6.07
N ASP A 32 -3.43 48.72 -5.86
CA ASP A 32 -2.40 48.55 -4.83
C ASP A 32 -0.97 48.60 -5.39
N GLY A 33 -0.81 48.55 -6.72
CA GLY A 33 0.48 48.46 -7.42
C GLY A 33 1.24 47.14 -7.24
N LYS A 34 0.71 46.20 -6.44
CA LYS A 34 1.36 44.92 -6.09
C LYS A 34 0.81 43.77 -6.95
N LYS A 35 1.71 43.00 -7.58
CA LYS A 35 1.36 41.79 -8.35
C LYS A 35 0.98 40.63 -7.42
N ARG A 36 -0.03 39.83 -7.80
CA ARG A 36 -0.55 38.69 -7.04
C ARG A 36 -0.65 37.43 -7.92
N PRO A 37 0.47 36.90 -8.42
CA PRO A 37 0.46 35.79 -9.39
C PRO A 37 -0.17 34.52 -8.82
N PHE A 38 0.09 34.20 -7.55
CA PHE A 38 -0.49 33.04 -6.89
C PHE A 38 -2.02 33.12 -6.82
N GLN A 39 -2.56 34.23 -6.33
CA GLN A 39 -4.01 34.44 -6.25
C GLN A 39 -4.67 34.49 -7.63
N ARG A 40 -3.94 34.93 -8.65
CA ARG A 40 -4.43 35.04 -10.02
C ARG A 40 -4.61 33.68 -10.70
N TYR A 41 -3.67 32.76 -10.52
CA TYR A 41 -3.65 31.49 -11.25
C TYR A 41 -3.97 30.26 -10.38
N PHE A 42 -3.49 30.18 -9.14
CA PHE A 42 -3.72 29.00 -8.29
C PHE A 42 -5.08 29.04 -7.58
N LEU A 43 -5.59 30.24 -7.29
CA LEU A 43 -6.89 30.43 -6.62
C LEU A 43 -8.03 30.76 -7.58
N GLN A 44 -7.86 30.49 -8.88
CA GLN A 44 -8.97 30.59 -9.82
C GLN A 44 -9.93 29.40 -9.65
N PRO A 45 -11.24 29.57 -9.87
CA PRO A 45 -12.25 28.52 -9.72
C PRO A 45 -11.89 27.18 -10.35
N SER A 46 -11.40 27.16 -11.60
CA SER A 46 -11.00 25.91 -12.27
C SER A 46 -9.83 25.21 -11.58
N SER A 47 -8.79 25.95 -11.18
CA SER A 47 -7.65 25.39 -10.45
C SER A 47 -8.04 24.89 -9.06
N ILE A 48 -8.92 25.60 -8.35
CA ILE A 48 -9.45 25.13 -7.06
C ILE A 48 -10.19 23.80 -7.23
N MET A 49 -11.01 23.65 -8.28
CA MET A 49 -11.72 22.40 -8.56
C MET A 49 -10.74 21.25 -8.80
N VAL A 50 -9.73 21.44 -9.65
CA VAL A 50 -8.71 20.43 -9.95
C VAL A 50 -7.91 20.06 -8.69
N ILE A 51 -7.45 21.05 -7.93
CA ILE A 51 -6.72 20.83 -6.67
C ILE A 51 -7.60 20.06 -5.68
N SER A 52 -8.88 20.39 -5.58
CA SER A 52 -9.80 19.68 -4.68
C SER A 52 -9.94 18.21 -5.05
N VAL A 53 -10.10 17.90 -6.33
CA VAL A 53 -10.16 16.51 -6.82
C VAL A 53 -8.84 15.76 -6.54
N LEU A 54 -7.70 16.41 -6.78
CA LEU A 54 -6.38 15.83 -6.48
C LEU A 54 -6.21 15.54 -4.98
N VAL A 55 -6.59 16.49 -4.11
CA VAL A 55 -6.53 16.32 -2.65
C VAL A 55 -7.42 15.16 -2.20
N ILE A 56 -8.65 15.07 -2.70
CA ILE A 56 -9.56 13.96 -2.40
C ILE A 56 -8.98 12.64 -2.87
N GLY A 57 -8.38 12.60 -4.07
CA GLY A 57 -7.72 11.42 -4.62
C GLY A 57 -6.55 10.95 -3.76
N ILE A 58 -5.69 11.88 -3.32
CA ILE A 58 -4.55 11.59 -2.44
C ILE A 58 -5.02 11.05 -1.10
N ILE A 59 -6.03 11.69 -0.46
CA ILE A 59 -6.57 11.23 0.82
C ILE A 59 -7.18 9.83 0.67
N SER A 60 -7.98 9.62 -0.37
CA SER A 60 -8.61 8.31 -0.63
C SER A 60 -7.58 7.22 -0.86
N SER A 61 -6.52 7.52 -1.63
CA SER A 61 -5.41 6.61 -1.88
C SER A 61 -4.67 6.28 -0.59
N PHE A 62 -4.34 7.29 0.23
CA PHE A 62 -3.67 7.09 1.51
C PHE A 62 -4.48 6.21 2.45
N LEU A 63 -5.80 6.44 2.56
CA LEU A 63 -6.71 5.62 3.36
C LEU A 63 -6.75 4.18 2.85
N PHE A 64 -6.87 3.99 1.53
CA PHE A 64 -6.90 2.67 0.91
C PHE A 64 -5.62 1.87 1.16
N PHE A 65 -4.44 2.48 0.94
CA PHE A 65 -3.16 1.83 1.18
C PHE A 65 -2.91 1.55 2.67
N SER A 66 -3.32 2.45 3.56
CA SER A 66 -3.23 2.24 5.01
C SER A 66 -4.12 1.08 5.45
N TYR A 67 -5.35 1.02 4.95
CA TYR A 67 -6.27 -0.09 5.22
C TYR A 67 -5.69 -1.43 4.75
N GLN A 68 -5.13 -1.49 3.54
CA GLN A 68 -4.49 -2.70 3.04
C GLN A 68 -3.37 -3.16 3.97
N ARG A 69 -2.46 -2.27 4.36
CA ARG A 69 -1.33 -2.60 5.24
C ARG A 69 -1.75 -3.04 6.64
N ILE A 70 -2.79 -2.46 7.21
CA ILE A 70 -3.19 -2.73 8.60
C ILE A 70 -4.12 -3.95 8.70
N SER A 71 -5.05 -4.11 7.75
CA SER A 71 -6.14 -5.09 7.89
C SER A 71 -6.05 -6.28 6.94
N ILE A 72 -5.52 -6.08 5.73
CA ILE A 72 -5.47 -7.14 4.70
C ILE A 72 -4.17 -7.92 4.78
N PHE A 73 -3.04 -7.23 4.91
CA PHE A 73 -1.72 -7.85 4.90
C PHE A 73 -1.53 -8.86 6.05
N PRO A 74 -1.90 -8.58 7.31
CA PRO A 74 -1.79 -9.60 8.36
C PRO A 74 -2.61 -10.85 8.09
N LYS A 75 -3.78 -10.71 7.45
CA LYS A 75 -4.64 -11.86 7.10
C LYS A 75 -4.02 -12.67 5.96
N LYS A 76 -3.48 -12.00 4.93
CA LYS A 76 -2.79 -12.65 3.81
C LYS A 76 -1.54 -13.38 4.31
N THR A 77 -0.69 -12.72 5.11
CA THR A 77 0.52 -13.31 5.70
C THR A 77 0.19 -14.50 6.60
N LYS A 78 -0.85 -14.43 7.44
CA LYS A 78 -1.29 -15.60 8.24
C LYS A 78 -1.70 -16.79 7.38
N LYS A 79 -2.39 -16.54 6.26
CA LYS A 79 -2.78 -17.58 5.30
C LYS A 79 -1.56 -18.16 4.59
N GLU A 80 -0.63 -17.33 4.13
CA GLU A 80 0.63 -17.75 3.51
C GLU A 80 1.46 -18.61 4.47
N ILE A 81 1.64 -18.19 5.73
CA ILE A 81 2.35 -18.99 6.75
C ILE A 81 1.67 -20.35 6.97
N MET A 82 0.34 -20.41 6.91
CA MET A 82 -0.39 -21.68 7.02
C MET A 82 -0.15 -22.60 5.83
N GLU A 83 -0.12 -22.06 4.61
CA GLU A 83 0.19 -22.82 3.39
C GLU A 83 1.65 -23.31 3.38
N ILE A 84 2.59 -22.45 3.80
CA ILE A 84 4.01 -22.82 3.98
C ILE A 84 4.12 -23.95 5.02
N THR A 85 3.39 -23.84 6.14
CA THR A 85 3.35 -24.87 7.19
C THR A 85 2.86 -26.21 6.67
N GLU A 86 1.74 -26.23 5.96
CA GLU A 86 1.21 -27.46 5.35
C GLU A 86 2.23 -28.09 4.40
N ARG A 87 2.90 -27.27 3.58
CA ARG A 87 3.94 -27.76 2.67
C ARG A 87 5.18 -28.28 3.41
N MET A 88 5.56 -27.67 4.52
CA MET A 88 6.65 -28.15 5.40
C MET A 88 6.33 -29.50 6.03
N GLU A 89 5.08 -29.73 6.47
CA GLU A 89 4.69 -31.04 7.01
C GLU A 89 4.75 -32.12 5.93
N ASN A 90 4.24 -31.85 4.72
CA ASN A 90 4.36 -32.79 3.59
C ASN A 90 5.83 -33.09 3.24
N TRP A 91 6.71 -32.09 3.33
CA TRP A 91 8.14 -32.30 3.12
C TRP A 91 8.74 -33.23 4.17
N LYS A 92 8.39 -33.06 5.45
CA LYS A 92 8.85 -33.94 6.52
C LYS A 92 8.33 -35.37 6.36
N GLU A 93 7.12 -35.57 5.85
CA GLU A 93 6.60 -36.91 5.54
C GLU A 93 7.42 -37.59 4.42
N GLU A 94 7.88 -36.83 3.42
CA GLU A 94 8.68 -37.35 2.30
C GLU A 94 10.15 -37.61 2.67
N TYR A 95 10.79 -36.70 3.42
CA TYR A 95 12.24 -36.70 3.66
C TYR A 95 12.64 -36.95 5.13
N GLY A 96 11.69 -37.05 6.05
CA GLY A 96 11.91 -37.31 7.48
C GLY A 96 12.44 -36.13 8.29
N THR A 97 12.79 -35.00 7.64
CA THR A 97 13.34 -33.78 8.25
C THR A 97 12.74 -32.54 7.58
N TYR A 98 12.76 -31.39 8.25
CA TYR A 98 12.36 -30.10 7.64
C TYR A 98 13.48 -29.53 6.74
N PRO A 99 13.14 -28.71 5.72
CA PRO A 99 14.14 -28.10 4.83
C PRO A 99 15.05 -27.16 5.62
N THR A 100 16.32 -27.03 5.24
CA THR A 100 17.27 -26.18 5.97
C THR A 100 17.09 -24.69 5.66
N ASP A 101 16.60 -24.39 4.46
CA ASP A 101 16.25 -23.05 3.99
C ASP A 101 14.83 -23.08 3.40
N LEU A 102 14.08 -22.00 3.62
CA LEU A 102 12.78 -21.78 2.99
C LEU A 102 12.89 -21.79 1.46
N ASN A 103 14.03 -21.39 0.89
CA ASN A 103 14.26 -21.48 -0.57
C ASN A 103 14.24 -22.92 -1.10
N GLU A 104 14.65 -23.92 -0.30
CA GLU A 104 14.58 -25.33 -0.69
C GLU A 104 13.13 -25.80 -0.83
N LEU A 105 12.25 -25.29 0.05
CA LEU A 105 10.82 -25.57 0.02
C LEU A 105 10.12 -24.95 -1.21
N ILE A 106 10.52 -23.73 -1.57
CA ILE A 106 9.96 -22.96 -2.70
C ILE A 106 10.44 -23.52 -4.05
N GLY A 107 11.74 -23.84 -4.14
CA GLY A 107 12.38 -24.30 -5.36
C GLY A 107 12.13 -23.38 -6.57
N ASN A 108 11.87 -24.00 -7.72
CA ASN A 108 11.61 -23.31 -8.99
C ASN A 108 10.12 -23.12 -9.30
N ASN A 109 9.22 -23.36 -8.35
CA ASN A 109 7.79 -23.24 -8.61
C ASN A 109 7.37 -21.76 -8.64
N PRO A 110 6.83 -21.25 -9.77
CA PRO A 110 6.43 -19.84 -9.89
C PRO A 110 5.32 -19.46 -8.89
N MET A 111 4.43 -20.39 -8.53
CA MET A 111 3.35 -20.13 -7.57
C MET A 111 3.85 -19.93 -6.14
N GLN A 112 5.04 -20.46 -5.81
CA GLN A 112 5.62 -20.40 -4.46
C GLN A 112 6.65 -19.28 -4.32
N GLN A 113 6.97 -18.56 -5.39
CA GLN A 113 7.91 -17.44 -5.33
C GLN A 113 7.39 -16.30 -4.42
N GLU A 114 6.07 -16.19 -4.27
CA GLU A 114 5.46 -15.24 -3.33
C GLU A 114 5.81 -15.55 -1.86
N TRP A 115 6.22 -16.78 -1.52
CA TRP A 115 6.57 -17.16 -0.16
C TRP A 115 7.95 -16.67 0.29
N LYS A 116 8.72 -16.02 -0.59
CA LYS A 116 10.02 -15.43 -0.25
C LYS A 116 9.88 -14.26 0.74
N THR A 117 8.76 -13.58 0.68
CA THR A 117 8.49 -12.38 1.47
C THR A 117 7.08 -12.38 2.01
N ASP A 118 6.86 -11.70 3.12
CA ASP A 118 5.54 -11.44 3.64
C ASP A 118 4.75 -10.42 2.79
N SER A 119 3.52 -10.14 3.22
CA SER A 119 2.66 -9.19 2.51
C SER A 119 3.16 -7.75 2.54
N TRP A 120 4.13 -7.41 3.40
CA TRP A 120 4.84 -6.13 3.41
C TRP A 120 6.12 -6.15 2.57
N ASN A 121 6.35 -7.22 1.81
CA ASN A 121 7.51 -7.43 0.95
C ASN A 121 8.82 -7.52 1.75
N ARG A 122 8.77 -8.14 2.93
CA ARG A 122 9.93 -8.38 3.81
C ARG A 122 10.24 -9.87 3.88
N PRO A 123 11.52 -10.27 3.92
CA PRO A 123 11.87 -11.68 4.03
C PRO A 123 11.40 -12.27 5.36
N TYR A 124 10.92 -13.51 5.34
CA TYR A 124 10.63 -14.27 6.55
C TYR A 124 11.93 -14.65 7.27
N GLN A 125 11.89 -14.66 8.60
CA GLN A 125 12.92 -15.30 9.40
C GLN A 125 12.56 -16.77 9.57
N TYR A 126 13.42 -17.65 9.07
CA TYR A 126 13.25 -19.10 9.15
C TYR A 126 14.42 -19.71 9.92
N ALA A 127 14.09 -20.59 10.88
CA ALA A 127 15.06 -21.35 11.64
C ALA A 127 14.57 -22.78 11.85
N VAL A 128 15.51 -23.72 11.89
CA VAL A 128 15.26 -25.15 12.14
C VAL A 128 16.07 -25.56 13.36
N THR A 129 15.55 -26.48 14.15
CA THR A 129 16.27 -27.07 15.28
C THR A 129 17.46 -27.93 14.80
N GLU A 130 18.48 -28.09 15.64
CA GLU A 130 19.68 -28.89 15.29
C GLU A 130 19.35 -30.35 14.94
N ASP A 131 18.26 -30.88 15.50
CA ASP A 131 17.77 -32.23 15.21
C ASP A 131 16.92 -32.33 13.92
N GLY A 132 16.66 -31.20 13.24
CA GLY A 132 15.90 -31.12 11.99
C GLY A 132 14.40 -31.41 12.13
N LYS A 133 13.89 -31.53 13.37
CA LYS A 133 12.52 -31.98 13.66
C LYS A 133 11.57 -30.88 14.07
N GLY A 134 12.06 -29.65 14.24
CA GLY A 134 11.29 -28.46 14.56
C GLY A 134 11.69 -27.30 13.65
N TYR A 135 10.72 -26.44 13.33
CA TYR A 135 10.96 -25.17 12.63
C TYR A 135 10.28 -23.99 13.33
N LEU A 136 10.79 -22.80 13.05
CA LEU A 136 10.23 -21.50 13.39
C LEU A 136 10.20 -20.65 12.12
N ILE A 137 9.03 -20.10 11.80
CA ILE A 137 8.86 -19.08 10.78
C ILE A 137 8.25 -17.83 11.39
N VAL A 138 8.85 -16.66 11.14
CA VAL A 138 8.42 -15.36 11.67
C VAL A 138 8.36 -14.34 10.55
N SER A 139 7.24 -13.61 10.46
CA SER A 139 7.15 -12.34 9.72
C SER A 139 7.27 -11.19 10.70
N ALA A 140 8.08 -10.19 10.36
CA ALA A 140 8.31 -8.94 11.09
C ALA A 140 7.10 -7.99 11.10
N GLY A 141 5.93 -8.47 10.68
CA GLY A 141 4.68 -7.73 10.74
C GLY A 141 4.67 -6.43 9.94
N SER A 142 3.93 -5.46 10.46
CA SER A 142 3.72 -4.15 9.86
C SER A 142 4.86 -3.16 10.13
N ASP A 143 5.53 -3.27 11.27
CA ASP A 143 6.57 -2.35 11.71
C ASP A 143 7.95 -2.70 11.11
N GLY A 144 8.16 -3.96 10.76
CA GLY A 144 9.36 -4.46 10.08
C GLY A 144 10.51 -4.76 11.01
N LYS A 145 10.23 -4.92 12.29
CA LYS A 145 11.19 -5.34 13.30
C LYS A 145 10.75 -6.67 13.83
N PHE A 146 11.70 -7.57 14.02
CA PHE A 146 11.43 -8.80 14.74
C PHE A 146 11.42 -8.53 16.25
N GLU A 147 10.78 -9.42 17.00
CA GLU A 147 10.59 -9.38 18.45
C GLU A 147 9.62 -8.28 18.93
N THR A 148 8.63 -7.97 18.10
CA THR A 148 7.59 -6.97 18.39
C THR A 148 6.19 -7.62 18.48
N GLU A 149 5.19 -6.87 18.95
CA GLU A 149 3.84 -7.39 19.16
C GLU A 149 3.10 -7.72 17.86
N ASP A 150 3.51 -7.13 16.72
CA ASP A 150 2.90 -7.35 15.42
C ASP A 150 3.53 -8.51 14.62
N ASP A 151 4.51 -9.18 15.20
CA ASP A 151 5.11 -10.38 14.63
C ASP A 151 4.09 -11.50 14.43
N ILE A 152 4.12 -12.11 13.25
CA ILE A 152 3.30 -13.28 12.93
C ILE A 152 4.23 -14.48 12.88
N LYS A 153 4.17 -15.31 13.93
CA LYS A 153 5.02 -16.49 14.08
C LYS A 153 4.25 -17.80 14.14
N LYS A 154 4.85 -18.84 13.58
CA LYS A 154 4.41 -20.24 13.71
C LYS A 154 5.63 -21.10 14.01
N SER A 155 5.53 -21.93 15.04
CA SER A 155 6.54 -22.93 15.38
C SER A 155 5.89 -24.28 15.64
N ASN A 156 6.65 -25.35 15.38
CA ASN A 156 6.29 -26.71 15.77
C ASN A 156 6.87 -27.07 17.16
N TYR A 157 7.84 -26.29 17.65
CA TYR A 157 8.41 -26.43 18.99
C TYR A 157 8.14 -25.18 19.84
N VAL A 158 8.09 -25.38 21.16
CA VAL A 158 8.03 -24.27 22.13
C VAL A 158 9.47 -23.81 22.36
N LEU A 159 9.74 -22.53 22.14
CA LEU A 159 10.95 -21.90 22.69
C LEU A 159 10.73 -21.80 24.21
N GLU A 160 11.49 -22.58 24.98
CA GLU A 160 11.59 -22.40 26.44
C GLU A 160 12.16 -21.02 26.80
#